data_AF-A0AAV7IC51-F1
#
_entry.id   AF-A0AAV7IC51-F1
#
_cell.length_a   1.000
_cell.length_b   1.000
_cell.length_c   1.000
_cell.angle_alpha   90.00
_cell.angle_beta   90.00
_cell.angle_gamma   90.00
#
_symmetry.space_group_name_H-M   'P 1'
#
loop_
_entity.id
_entity.type
_entity.pdbx_description
1 polymer ?
#
loop_
_entity_poly.entity_id
_entity_poly.type
_entity_poly.pdbx_seq_one_letter_code
_entity_poly.pdbx_strand_id
1 'polypeptide(L)'
;MKPLDSFVGVTVLKKHGVDKIHLLEPGLKPTNSQRKFLISSNLISCKRVLDQIQSGISQSDGLNFHILINPYIPTVVHSLIEEEGLADLVTVRALSWEFIRIDDNVLSLECLIYVDLYYHKNTSLLLNDYPIRSLRLLRLLSITSNGLTPNESHIIQKSHLHAHG
;
A
#
# COMPACT_ATOMS: atom_id res chain seq x y z
N MET A 1 -10.15 -5.27 4.35
CA MET A 1 -9.51 -4.87 5.62
C MET A 1 -8.64 -5.96 6.27
N LYS A 2 -8.64 -7.22 5.79
CA LYS A 2 -7.85 -8.32 6.37
C LYS A 2 -6.32 -8.11 6.45
N PRO A 3 -5.62 -7.56 5.43
CA PRO A 3 -4.16 -7.44 5.50
C PRO A 3 -3.69 -6.31 6.42
N LEU A 4 -4.46 -5.21 6.49
CA LEU A 4 -4.14 -4.08 7.36
C LEU A 4 -4.23 -4.46 8.83
N ASP A 5 -5.27 -5.21 9.22
CA ASP A 5 -5.45 -5.65 10.61
C ASP A 5 -4.42 -6.71 11.03
N SER A 6 -3.97 -7.54 10.08
CA SER A 6 -2.89 -8.51 10.27
C SER A 6 -1.51 -7.86 10.39
N PHE A 7 -1.27 -6.75 9.67
CA PHE A 7 0.03 -6.08 9.66
C PHE A 7 0.16 -5.02 10.76
N VAL A 8 -0.88 -4.19 10.96
CA VAL A 8 -0.90 -3.07 11.89
C VAL A 8 -2.26 -3.03 12.58
N GLY A 9 -2.28 -3.41 13.85
CA GLY A 9 -3.49 -3.28 14.66
C GLY A 9 -4.00 -1.84 14.69
N VAL A 10 -5.33 -1.68 14.71
CA VAL A 10 -6.03 -0.37 14.71
C VAL A 10 -5.53 0.56 15.83
N THR A 11 -5.04 -0.01 16.94
CA THR A 11 -4.46 0.72 18.08
C THR A 11 -3.17 1.46 17.72
N VAL A 12 -2.34 0.90 16.84
CA VAL A 12 -1.09 1.53 16.37
C VAL A 12 -1.39 2.68 15.41
N LEU A 13 -2.37 2.51 14.52
CA LEU A 13 -2.83 3.58 13.61
C LEU A 13 -3.38 4.78 14.39
N LYS A 14 -4.20 4.52 15.42
CA LYS A 14 -4.71 5.58 16.31
C LYS A 14 -3.59 6.33 17.04
N LYS A 15 -2.54 5.62 17.50
CA LYS A 15 -1.37 6.23 18.14
C LYS A 15 -0.57 7.14 17.19
N HIS A 16 -0.58 6.85 15.89
CA HIS A 16 0.09 7.66 14.85
C HIS A 16 -0.81 8.75 14.24
N GLY A 17 -1.91 9.11 14.92
CA GLY A 17 -2.76 10.24 14.52
C GLY A 17 -3.82 9.92 13.46
N VAL A 18 -4.15 8.64 13.23
CA VAL A 18 -5.30 8.27 12.39
C VAL A 18 -6.58 8.33 13.22
N ASP A 19 -7.39 9.36 12.99
CA ASP A 19 -8.64 9.59 13.72
C ASP A 19 -9.75 8.60 13.28
N LYS A 20 -9.96 8.45 11.97
CA LYS A 20 -11.01 7.59 11.41
C LYS A 20 -10.54 6.80 10.19
N ILE A 21 -10.96 5.54 10.12
CA ILE A 21 -10.74 4.65 8.97
C ILE A 21 -12.10 4.39 8.34
N HIS A 22 -12.24 4.70 7.06
CA HIS A 22 -13.47 4.48 6.30
C HIS A 22 -13.20 3.58 5.11
N LEU A 23 -14.18 2.76 4.76
CA LEU A 23 -14.19 2.08 3.47
C LEU A 23 -14.43 3.13 2.37
N LEU A 24 -13.81 2.94 1.21
CA LEU A 24 -13.94 3.85 0.07
C LEU A 24 -15.37 3.76 -0.50
N GLU A 25 -16.25 4.62 0.00
CA GLU A 25 -17.63 4.78 -0.49
C GLU A 25 -17.89 6.22 -0.96
N PRO A 26 -18.68 6.40 -2.04
CA PRO A 26 -19.03 7.72 -2.54
C PRO A 26 -19.92 8.46 -1.53
N GLY A 27 -19.50 9.65 -1.10
CA GLY A 27 -20.28 10.50 -0.18
C GLY A 27 -19.61 10.89 1.14
N LEU A 28 -18.35 10.50 1.38
CA LEU A 28 -17.62 10.90 2.60
C LEU A 28 -17.23 12.39 2.57
N LYS A 29 -17.92 13.21 3.37
CA LYS A 29 -17.65 14.64 3.53
C LYS A 29 -16.26 14.92 4.10
N PRO A 30 -15.50 15.91 3.56
CA PRO A 30 -14.17 16.27 4.04
C PRO A 30 -14.26 16.90 5.43
N THR A 31 -13.97 16.12 6.48
CA THR A 31 -13.95 16.63 7.87
C THR A 31 -12.56 17.01 8.35
N ASN A 32 -11.50 16.46 7.75
CA ASN A 32 -10.13 16.55 8.26
C ASN A 32 -9.18 17.21 7.26
N SER A 33 -8.19 17.93 7.80
CA SER A 33 -7.12 18.67 7.12
C SER A 33 -6.19 17.81 6.25
N GLN A 34 -6.09 16.51 6.52
CA GLN A 34 -5.31 15.56 5.72
C GLN A 34 -6.10 14.27 5.49
N ARG A 35 -6.07 13.76 4.25
CA ARG A 35 -6.70 12.48 3.88
C ARG A 35 -5.69 11.56 3.22
N LYS A 36 -5.58 10.34 3.74
CA LYS A 36 -4.74 9.28 3.18
C LYS A 36 -5.66 8.20 2.60
N PHE A 37 -5.64 8.03 1.28
CA PHE A 37 -6.36 6.97 0.58
C PHE A 37 -5.43 5.77 0.43
N LEU A 38 -5.96 4.56 0.67
CA LEU A 38 -5.27 3.32 0.38
C LEU A 38 -6.06 2.55 -0.68
N ILE A 39 -5.45 2.34 -1.83
CA ILE A 39 -6.08 1.64 -2.96
C ILE A 39 -5.17 0.53 -3.50
N SER A 40 -5.78 -0.45 -4.16
CA SER A 40 -5.05 -1.37 -5.02
C SER A 40 -4.66 -0.69 -6.33
N SER A 41 -3.63 -1.22 -7.00
CA SER A 41 -3.15 -0.81 -8.33
C SER A 41 -4.17 -1.16 -9.41
N ASN A 42 -5.34 -0.52 -9.36
CA ASN A 42 -6.42 -0.64 -10.33
C ASN A 42 -6.86 0.77 -10.73
N LEU A 43 -6.86 1.04 -12.04
CA LEU A 43 -7.25 2.32 -12.62
C LEU A 43 -8.69 2.72 -12.24
N ILE A 44 -9.60 1.75 -12.09
CA ILE A 44 -10.99 2.01 -11.70
C ILE A 44 -11.05 2.56 -10.27
N SER A 45 -10.27 1.98 -9.36
CA SER A 45 -10.21 2.44 -7.96
C SER A 45 -9.51 3.78 -7.86
N CYS A 46 -8.46 3.99 -8.66
CA CYS A 46 -7.77 5.27 -8.77
C CYS A 46 -8.73 6.38 -9.25
N LYS A 47 -9.45 6.15 -10.35
CA LYS A 47 -10.42 7.11 -10.89
C LYS A 47 -11.49 7.47 -9.86
N ARG A 48 -12.05 6.48 -9.15
CA ARG A 48 -13.02 6.73 -8.07
C ARG A 48 -12.47 7.64 -6.96
N VAL A 49 -11.20 7.47 -6.59
CA VAL A 49 -10.54 8.34 -5.61
C VAL A 49 -10.36 9.75 -6.19
N LEU A 50 -9.96 9.88 -7.45
CA LEU A 50 -9.81 11.19 -8.10
C LEU A 50 -11.15 11.92 -8.20
N ASP A 51 -12.22 11.25 -8.65
CA ASP A 51 -13.59 11.80 -8.69
C ASP A 51 -14.03 12.28 -7.29
N GLN A 52 -13.67 11.54 -6.24
CA GLN A 52 -13.97 11.89 -4.85
C GLN A 52 -13.16 13.08 -4.34
N ILE A 53 -11.90 13.21 -4.76
CA ILE A 53 -11.07 14.37 -4.44
C ILE A 53 -11.63 15.60 -5.16
N GLN A 54 -11.94 15.48 -6.44
CA GLN A 54 -12.45 16.57 -7.28
C GLN A 54 -13.80 17.12 -6.76
N SER A 55 -14.72 16.24 -6.35
CA SER A 55 -15.97 16.64 -5.69
C SER A 55 -15.78 17.23 -4.29
N GLY A 56 -14.68 16.88 -3.60
CA GLY A 56 -14.33 17.40 -2.28
C GLY A 56 -13.63 18.76 -2.30
N ILE A 57 -12.92 19.10 -3.38
CA ILE A 57 -12.14 20.36 -3.49
C ILE A 57 -13.03 21.59 -3.32
N SER A 58 -14.25 21.58 -3.87
CA SER A 58 -15.18 22.71 -3.74
C SER A 58 -15.62 23.02 -2.31
N GLN A 59 -15.39 22.10 -1.36
CA GLN A 59 -15.83 22.24 0.04
C GLN A 59 -14.68 22.51 1.01
N SER A 60 -13.42 22.41 0.59
CA SER A 60 -12.31 22.40 1.55
C SER A 60 -11.05 23.07 0.99
N ASP A 61 -10.84 24.30 1.42
CA ASP A 61 -9.61 25.06 1.18
C ASP A 61 -8.44 24.43 1.96
N GLY A 62 -7.36 24.06 1.27
CA GLY A 62 -6.07 23.68 1.87
C GLY A 62 -5.89 22.23 2.35
N LEU A 63 -6.66 21.26 1.83
CA LEU A 63 -6.44 19.85 2.17
C LEU A 63 -5.30 19.22 1.35
N ASN A 64 -4.35 18.59 2.04
CA ASN A 64 -3.35 17.73 1.40
C ASN A 64 -3.89 16.30 1.26
N PHE A 65 -3.94 15.81 0.03
CA PHE A 65 -4.35 14.45 -0.28
C PHE A 65 -3.14 13.56 -0.50
N HIS A 66 -3.12 12.42 0.19
CA HIS A 66 -2.10 11.39 0.01
C HIS A 66 -2.76 10.12 -0.54
N ILE A 67 -2.27 9.60 -1.66
CA ILE A 67 -2.73 8.32 -2.22
C ILE A 67 -1.63 7.30 -2.06
N LEU A 68 -1.95 6.20 -1.37
CA LEU A 68 -1.11 5.02 -1.22
C LEU A 68 -1.63 3.93 -2.15
N ILE A 69 -0.80 3.53 -3.11
CA ILE A 69 -1.16 2.51 -4.11
C ILE A 69 -0.36 1.24 -3.84
N ASN A 70 -1.06 0.15 -3.59
CA ASN A 70 -0.48 -1.19 -3.43
C ASN A 70 -0.75 -2.03 -4.69
N PRO A 71 0.22 -2.71 -5.32
CA PRO A 71 1.61 -2.90 -4.88
C PRO A 71 2.62 -1.91 -5.46
N TYR A 72 2.31 -1.32 -6.60
CA TYR A 72 3.16 -0.37 -7.31
C TYR A 72 2.27 0.75 -7.86
N ILE A 73 2.90 1.84 -8.30
CA ILE A 73 2.20 2.92 -9.00
C ILE A 73 2.32 2.67 -10.50
N PRO A 74 1.23 2.41 -11.23
CA PRO A 74 1.26 2.41 -12.69
C PRO A 74 1.61 3.80 -13.22
N THR A 75 2.46 3.90 -14.25
CA THR A 75 2.82 5.18 -14.88
C THR A 75 1.60 5.99 -15.33
N VAL A 76 0.56 5.30 -15.80
CA VAL A 76 -0.72 5.89 -16.24
C VAL A 76 -1.39 6.71 -15.12
N VAL A 77 -1.16 6.38 -13.85
CA VAL A 77 -1.73 7.13 -12.72
C VAL A 77 -1.18 8.57 -12.68
N HIS A 78 0.08 8.78 -13.02
CA HIS A 78 0.66 10.13 -13.05
C HIS A 78 0.01 10.97 -14.14
N SER A 79 -0.18 10.41 -15.34
CA SER A 79 -0.87 11.08 -16.44
C SER A 79 -2.33 11.40 -16.09
N LEU A 80 -3.05 10.47 -15.46
CA LEU A 80 -4.43 10.70 -15.03
C LEU A 80 -4.56 11.83 -14.00
N ILE A 81 -3.60 11.94 -13.07
CA ILE A 81 -3.61 13.01 -12.07
C ILE A 81 -3.34 14.38 -12.70
N GLU A 82 -2.47 14.40 -13.71
CA GLU A 82 -2.15 15.61 -14.47
C GLU A 82 -3.34 16.06 -15.32
N GLU A 83 -4.02 15.12 -16.00
CA GLU A 83 -5.24 15.39 -16.78
C GLU A 83 -6.38 15.98 -15.93
N GLU A 84 -6.52 15.53 -14.68
CA GLU A 84 -7.51 16.05 -13.74
C GLU A 84 -7.09 17.37 -13.05
N GLY A 85 -5.86 17.85 -13.29
CA GLY A 85 -5.32 19.08 -12.70
C GLY A 85 -5.04 18.98 -11.19
N LEU A 86 -4.82 17.77 -10.67
CA LEU A 86 -4.69 17.49 -9.23
C LEU A 86 -3.23 17.31 -8.77
N ALA A 87 -2.25 17.52 -9.65
CA ALA A 87 -0.84 17.23 -9.42
C ALA A 87 -0.25 17.96 -8.19
N ASP A 88 -0.67 19.20 -7.92
CA ASP A 88 -0.13 20.00 -6.82
C ASP A 88 -0.72 19.67 -5.45
N LEU A 89 -1.91 19.06 -5.43
CA LEU A 89 -2.66 18.76 -4.20
C LEU A 89 -2.53 17.30 -3.76
N VAL A 90 -2.19 16.42 -4.70
CA VAL A 90 -2.18 14.96 -4.51
C VAL A 90 -0.76 14.42 -4.52
N THR A 91 -0.37 13.83 -3.40
CA THR A 91 0.91 13.11 -3.29
C THR A 91 0.69 11.61 -3.39
N VAL A 92 1.25 10.99 -4.43
CA VAL A 92 1.14 9.55 -4.66
C VAL A 92 2.37 8.85 -4.11
N ARG A 93 2.17 7.77 -3.37
CA ARG A 93 3.24 6.87 -2.92
C ARG A 93 2.87 5.41 -3.15
N ALA A 94 3.85 4.62 -3.55
CA ALA A 94 3.72 3.18 -3.63
C ALA A 94 3.76 2.63 -2.20
N LEU A 95 2.84 1.73 -1.88
CA LEU A 95 2.90 0.97 -0.64
C LEU A 95 3.28 -0.46 -0.97
N SER A 96 4.48 -0.85 -0.53
CA SER A 96 4.97 -2.21 -0.64
C SER A 96 4.92 -2.94 0.68
N TRP A 97 3.95 -3.83 0.82
CA TRP A 97 3.94 -4.78 1.92
C TRP A 97 5.03 -5.81 1.67
N GLU A 98 5.87 -6.02 2.67
CA GLU A 98 6.68 -7.22 2.75
C GLU A 98 5.81 -8.42 3.14
N PHE A 99 6.40 -9.60 3.28
CA PHE A 99 5.67 -10.80 3.66
C PHE A 99 4.84 -10.58 4.93
N ILE A 100 3.53 -10.81 4.80
CA ILE A 100 2.59 -10.80 5.91
C ILE A 100 2.55 -12.22 6.47
N ARG A 101 2.85 -12.34 7.76
CA ARG A 101 2.75 -13.62 8.48
C ARG A 101 1.27 -13.91 8.74
N ILE A 102 0.74 -14.91 8.05
CA ILE A 102 -0.63 -15.40 8.28
C ILE A 102 -0.63 -16.39 9.44
N ASP A 103 0.37 -17.26 9.49
CA ASP A 103 0.50 -18.32 10.49
C ASP A 103 1.98 -18.59 10.79
N ASP A 104 2.27 -19.51 11.71
CA ASP A 104 3.60 -19.66 12.28
C ASP A 104 4.69 -19.91 11.25
N ASN A 105 4.34 -20.68 10.22
CA ASN A 105 5.19 -21.07 9.09
C ASN A 105 4.62 -20.64 7.74
N VAL A 106 3.62 -19.75 7.72
CA VAL A 106 2.96 -19.30 6.48
C VAL A 106 3.10 -17.80 6.31
N LEU A 107 3.85 -17.44 5.27
CA LEU A 107 4.04 -16.07 4.82
C LEU A 107 3.26 -15.85 3.53
N SER A 108 2.50 -14.77 3.45
CA SER A 108 1.75 -14.36 2.26
C SER A 108 2.22 -12.99 1.77
N LEU A 109 2.27 -12.81 0.46
CA LEU A 109 2.48 -11.51 -0.16
C LEU A 109 1.17 -10.77 -0.43
N GLU A 110 0.02 -11.42 -0.22
CA GLU A 110 -1.33 -10.89 -0.50
C GLU A 110 -1.43 -10.18 -1.87
N CYS A 111 -0.70 -10.71 -2.87
CA CYS A 111 -0.55 -10.10 -4.18
C CYS A 111 -1.11 -11.02 -5.27
N LEU A 112 -1.96 -10.48 -6.15
CA LEU A 112 -2.63 -11.23 -7.22
C LEU A 112 -1.74 -11.39 -8.47
N ILE A 113 -0.49 -11.82 -8.30
CA ILE A 113 0.47 -11.97 -9.43
C ILE A 113 0.15 -13.13 -10.38
N TYR A 114 -0.69 -14.09 -9.97
CA TYR A 114 -0.91 -15.32 -10.71
C TYR A 114 -1.54 -15.07 -12.09
N VAL A 115 -2.61 -14.29 -12.15
CA VAL A 115 -3.32 -14.02 -13.42
C VAL A 115 -2.41 -13.23 -14.36
N ASP A 116 -1.74 -12.21 -13.86
CA ASP A 116 -0.85 -11.38 -14.67
C ASP A 116 0.34 -12.17 -15.22
N LEU A 117 0.95 -13.04 -14.41
CA LEU A 117 2.12 -13.80 -14.81
C LEU A 117 1.79 -15.00 -15.72
N TYR A 118 0.77 -15.79 -15.37
CA TYR A 118 0.47 -17.04 -16.09
C TYR A 118 -0.52 -16.86 -17.23
N TYR A 119 -1.52 -15.99 -17.08
CA TYR A 119 -2.53 -15.75 -18.12
C TYR A 119 -2.09 -14.65 -19.08
N HIS A 120 -1.70 -13.47 -18.55
CA HIS A 120 -1.29 -12.34 -19.38
C HIS A 120 0.18 -12.39 -19.81
N LYS A 121 0.99 -13.32 -19.26
CA LYS A 121 2.45 -13.40 -19.49
C LYS A 121 3.17 -12.07 -19.21
N ASN A 122 2.59 -11.26 -18.34
CA ASN A 122 3.08 -9.94 -18.03
C ASN A 122 4.13 -10.05 -16.90
N THR A 123 5.40 -10.02 -17.28
CA THR A 123 6.53 -10.11 -16.35
C THR A 123 6.90 -8.76 -15.73
N SER A 124 6.22 -7.66 -16.07
CA SER A 124 6.52 -6.32 -15.53
C SER A 124 6.40 -6.26 -14.01
N LEU A 125 5.47 -7.02 -13.41
CA LEU A 125 5.31 -7.12 -11.96
C LEU A 125 6.47 -7.80 -11.26
N LEU A 126 7.17 -8.70 -11.97
CA LEU A 126 8.41 -9.32 -11.49
C LEU A 126 9.58 -8.35 -11.61
N LEU A 127 9.67 -7.60 -12.73
CA LEU A 127 10.75 -6.63 -12.96
C LEU A 127 10.70 -5.41 -12.03
N ASN A 128 9.50 -4.96 -11.66
CA ASN A 128 9.31 -3.79 -10.79
C ASN A 128 9.60 -4.07 -9.29
N ASP A 129 10.44 -5.08 -9.02
CA ASP A 129 11.08 -5.36 -7.73
C ASP A 129 10.15 -5.76 -6.57
N TYR A 130 8.82 -5.72 -6.75
CA TYR A 130 7.86 -5.88 -5.66
C TYR A 130 7.86 -7.26 -4.99
N PRO A 131 7.57 -8.39 -5.68
CA PRO A 131 7.64 -9.71 -5.04
C PRO A 131 9.09 -10.22 -4.93
N ILE A 132 9.95 -9.81 -5.87
CA ILE A 132 11.32 -10.32 -5.98
C ILE A 132 12.20 -9.79 -4.85
N ARG A 133 12.03 -8.54 -4.42
CA ARG A 133 12.82 -7.99 -3.31
C ARG A 133 12.55 -8.75 -2.02
N SER A 134 11.27 -8.95 -1.66
CA SER A 134 10.88 -9.72 -0.48
C SER A 134 11.41 -11.15 -0.54
N LEU A 135 11.28 -11.83 -1.69
CA LEU A 135 11.80 -13.18 -1.90
C LEU A 135 13.34 -13.26 -1.83
N ARG A 136 14.05 -12.26 -2.37
CA ARG A 136 15.52 -12.17 -2.30
C ARG A 136 15.99 -11.97 -0.87
N LEU A 137 15.32 -11.11 -0.10
CA LEU A 137 15.62 -10.90 1.31
C LEU A 137 15.39 -12.17 2.12
N LEU A 138 14.27 -12.86 1.88
CA LEU A 138 13.97 -14.13 2.56
C LEU A 138 15.00 -15.21 2.22
N ARG A 139 15.47 -15.26 0.96
CA ARG A 139 16.54 -16.16 0.53
C ARG A 139 17.88 -15.81 1.17
N LEU A 140 18.26 -14.53 1.21
CA LEU A 140 19.50 -14.09 1.88
C LEU A 140 19.48 -14.42 3.36
N LEU A 141 18.34 -14.27 4.00
CA LEU A 141 18.16 -14.60 5.41
C LEU A 141 18.30 -16.10 5.64
N SER A 142 17.65 -16.94 4.82
CA SER A 142 17.81 -18.41 4.87
C SER A 142 19.24 -18.90 4.61
N ILE A 143 20.07 -18.09 3.93
CA ILE A 143 21.49 -18.40 3.70
C ILE A 143 22.38 -17.93 4.86
N THR A 144 21.96 -16.88 5.58
CA THR A 144 22.76 -16.24 6.64
C THR A 144 22.39 -16.73 8.05
N SER A 145 21.13 -17.10 8.27
CA SER A 145 20.67 -17.93 9.39
C SER A 145 20.54 -19.37 8.93
N ASN A 146 20.78 -20.36 9.78
CA ASN A 146 20.65 -21.80 9.45
C ASN A 146 19.17 -22.23 9.25
N GLY A 147 18.41 -21.50 8.42
CA GLY A 147 16.96 -21.54 8.34
C GLY A 147 16.29 -20.44 9.18
N LEU A 148 15.01 -20.19 8.89
CA LEU A 148 14.19 -19.21 9.60
C LEU A 148 13.54 -19.86 10.82
N THR A 149 13.91 -19.44 12.02
CA THR A 149 13.14 -19.81 13.22
C THR A 149 12.03 -18.79 13.47
N PRO A 150 10.85 -19.20 13.99
CA PRO A 150 9.70 -18.31 14.19
C PRO A 150 10.00 -17.08 15.06
N ASN A 151 10.97 -17.18 15.98
CA ASN A 151 11.41 -16.07 16.83
C ASN A 151 12.18 -14.97 16.08
N GLU A 152 12.86 -15.30 14.98
CA GLU A 152 13.65 -14.33 14.20
C GLU A 152 12.75 -13.45 13.33
N SER A 153 11.58 -13.97 12.91
CA SER A 153 10.61 -13.22 12.09
C SER A 153 10.12 -11.92 12.75
N HIS A 154 9.92 -11.95 14.07
CA HIS A 154 9.47 -10.81 14.86
C HIS A 154 10.59 -9.77 15.09
N ILE A 155 11.84 -10.22 15.16
CA ILE A 155 13.02 -9.34 15.30
C ILE A 155 13.20 -8.53 14.00
N ILE A 156 12.99 -9.17 12.84
CA ILE A 156 13.16 -8.55 11.52
C ILE A 156 12.09 -7.49 11.24
N GLN A 157 10.82 -7.79 11.56
CA GLN A 157 9.76 -6.77 11.46
C GLN A 157 10.07 -5.54 12.33
N LYS A 158 10.60 -5.76 13.54
CA LYS A 158 10.89 -4.68 14.49
C LYS A 158 12.14 -3.87 14.13
N SER A 159 13.20 -4.52 13.61
CA SER A 159 14.42 -3.82 13.18
C SER A 159 14.20 -2.95 11.95
N HIS A 160 13.31 -3.36 11.04
CA HIS A 160 12.99 -2.58 9.85
C HIS A 160 11.99 -1.44 10.10
N LEU A 161 11.05 -1.59 11.03
CA LEU A 161 10.20 -0.48 11.50
C LEU A 161 11.01 0.69 12.08
N HIS A 162 12.18 0.43 12.66
CA HIS A 162 13.08 1.45 13.17
C HIS A 162 13.95 2.12 12.08
N ALA A 163 14.14 1.49 10.92
CA ALA A 163 14.94 2.03 9.82
C ALA A 163 14.15 2.94 8.87
N HIS A 164 12.82 2.85 8.91
CA HIS A 164 11.91 3.59 8.03
C HIS A 164 10.81 4.37 8.78
N GLY A 165 10.97 4.56 10.10
CA GLY A 165 10.16 5.46 10.92
C GLY A 165 10.75 6.86 10.99
#